data_AF-A0A9X3HA78-F1
#
_entry.id   AF-A0A9X3HA78-F1
#
_cell.length_a   1.000
_cell.length_b   1.000
_cell.length_c   1.000
_cell.angle_alpha   90.00
_cell.angle_beta   90.00
_cell.angle_gamma   90.00
#
_symmetry.space_group_name_H-M   'P 1'
#
loop_
_entity.id
_entity.type
_entity.pdbx_description
1 polymer ?
#
loop_
_entity_poly.entity_id
_entity_poly.type
_entity_poly.pdbx_seq_one_letter_code
_entity_poly.pdbx_strand_id
1 'polypeptide(L)'
;MSGLIKVGDVKAQDETTITMHLTGQDIPVRIDKSDIVRIDFGDGETELLNFGLPPRTYVDWETKMKMYQNRIAVVPFVYADAYNKNVKENISLIVQKDCIEDLRRVNDYLKIQPADSTNLLLAQNDIDWTNIRDYSPGEICDKLGVQYVVYGSVLVTPIFVTQDGSDSFATENQSLEDPKGHRTGASISPKHFETIVDVNIFDVLGETVYTNAQQSFWDTPNAYHINLDYLINESRFNQHKSHYSN
;
A
#
# COMPACT_ATOMS: atom_id res chain seq x y z
N MET A 1 -2.73 16.18 -21.08
CA MET A 1 -2.86 15.56 -22.41
C MET A 1 -4.35 15.38 -22.69
N SER A 2 -4.88 15.87 -23.81
CA SER A 2 -6.27 15.62 -24.20
C SER A 2 -6.35 14.33 -25.01
N GLY A 3 -6.90 13.27 -24.43
CA GLY A 3 -7.17 12.02 -25.15
C GLY A 3 -8.41 12.13 -26.05
N LEU A 4 -8.44 11.33 -27.12
CA LEU A 4 -9.64 11.17 -27.96
C LEU A 4 -10.64 10.25 -27.27
N ILE A 5 -11.86 10.73 -27.06
CA ILE A 5 -12.96 9.92 -26.52
C ILE A 5 -13.77 9.35 -27.70
N LYS A 6 -13.96 8.02 -27.70
CA LYS A 6 -14.80 7.32 -28.66
C LYS A 6 -15.97 6.67 -27.92
N VAL A 7 -17.18 6.87 -28.42
CA VAL A 7 -18.43 6.35 -27.83
C VAL A 7 -19.11 5.45 -28.84
N GLY A 8 -19.62 4.30 -28.40
CA GLY A 8 -20.23 3.32 -29.28
C GLY A 8 -20.63 2.02 -28.59
N ASP A 9 -21.26 1.13 -29.35
CA ASP A 9 -21.69 -0.19 -28.88
C ASP A 9 -20.60 -1.24 -29.13
N VAL A 10 -20.21 -1.98 -28.09
CA VAL A 10 -19.28 -3.12 -28.23
C VAL A 10 -19.99 -4.27 -28.95
N LYS A 11 -19.37 -4.80 -30.00
CA LYS A 11 -19.87 -5.96 -30.76
C LYS A 11 -19.11 -7.24 -30.47
N ALA A 12 -17.81 -7.13 -30.27
CA ALA A 12 -16.95 -8.26 -29.93
C ALA A 12 -15.71 -7.76 -29.20
N GLN A 13 -15.19 -8.57 -28.30
CA GLN A 13 -13.96 -8.31 -27.56
C GLN A 13 -13.09 -9.56 -27.61
N ASP A 14 -11.83 -9.39 -27.98
CA ASP A 14 -10.80 -10.42 -27.84
C ASP A 14 -9.71 -9.93 -26.87
N GLU A 15 -8.64 -10.71 -26.71
CA GLU A 15 -7.58 -10.40 -25.75
C GLU A 15 -6.88 -9.07 -26.04
N THR A 16 -6.77 -8.68 -27.31
CA THR A 16 -5.94 -7.53 -27.74
C THR A 16 -6.75 -6.40 -28.34
N THR A 17 -8.02 -6.63 -28.69
CA THR A 17 -8.83 -5.64 -29.40
C THR A 17 -10.29 -5.63 -28.96
N ILE A 18 -10.92 -4.49 -29.23
CA ILE A 18 -12.36 -4.29 -29.07
C ILE A 18 -12.93 -3.88 -30.42
N THR A 19 -13.95 -4.59 -30.87
CA THR A 19 -14.71 -4.23 -32.07
C THR A 19 -15.98 -3.51 -31.63
N MET A 20 -16.14 -2.26 -32.07
CA MET A 20 -17.24 -1.38 -31.67
C MET A 20 -17.93 -0.76 -32.89
N HIS A 21 -19.24 -0.52 -32.79
CA HIS A 21 -19.92 0.45 -33.66
C HIS A 21 -19.85 1.81 -33.00
N LEU A 22 -19.08 2.73 -33.59
CA LEU A 22 -19.00 4.10 -33.08
C LEU A 22 -20.27 4.88 -33.42
N THR A 23 -20.70 5.74 -32.51
CA THR A 23 -21.87 6.62 -32.74
C THR A 23 -21.64 7.45 -34.01
N GLY A 24 -22.55 7.31 -34.99
CA GLY A 24 -22.46 8.00 -36.29
C GLY A 24 -21.66 7.27 -37.37
N GLN A 25 -21.19 6.04 -37.13
CA GLN A 25 -20.60 5.16 -38.14
C GLN A 25 -21.36 3.83 -38.25
N ASP A 26 -21.72 3.45 -39.47
CA ASP A 26 -22.43 2.19 -39.74
C ASP A 26 -21.51 0.97 -39.80
N ILE A 27 -20.20 1.19 -39.91
CA ILE A 27 -19.19 0.13 -40.05
C ILE A 27 -18.51 -0.11 -38.69
N PRO A 28 -18.41 -1.37 -38.22
CA PRO A 28 -17.67 -1.69 -37.01
C PRO A 28 -16.18 -1.35 -37.16
N VAL A 29 -15.61 -0.75 -36.12
CA VAL A 29 -14.19 -0.42 -36.04
C VAL A 29 -13.53 -1.32 -35.01
N ARG A 30 -12.37 -1.88 -35.36
CA ARG A 30 -11.49 -2.63 -34.46
C ARG A 30 -10.49 -1.65 -33.85
N ILE A 31 -10.46 -1.58 -32.52
CA ILE A 31 -9.57 -0.72 -31.73
C ILE A 31 -8.62 -1.64 -30.96
N ASP A 32 -7.33 -1.37 -31.04
CA ASP A 32 -6.33 -2.08 -30.25
C ASP A 32 -6.42 -1.62 -28.80
N LYS A 33 -6.46 -2.56 -27.84
CA LYS A 33 -6.55 -2.26 -26.42
C LYS A 33 -5.30 -1.54 -25.91
N SER A 34 -4.16 -1.70 -26.57
CA SER A 34 -2.95 -0.93 -26.27
C SER A 34 -3.11 0.58 -26.51
N ASP A 35 -4.04 0.98 -27.40
CA ASP A 35 -4.35 2.39 -27.66
C ASP A 35 -5.42 2.94 -26.71
N ILE A 36 -5.95 2.12 -25.79
CA ILE A 36 -7.03 2.48 -24.88
C ILE A 36 -6.46 2.68 -23.47
N VAL A 37 -6.63 3.88 -22.92
CA VAL A 37 -6.24 4.18 -21.54
C VAL A 37 -7.33 3.75 -20.55
N ARG A 38 -8.60 3.95 -20.91
CA ARG A 38 -9.76 3.75 -20.05
C ARG A 38 -10.98 3.35 -20.87
N ILE A 39 -11.80 2.47 -20.31
CA ILE A 39 -13.14 2.12 -20.78
C ILE A 39 -14.12 2.49 -19.67
N ASP A 40 -15.13 3.28 -20.02
CA ASP A 40 -16.26 3.61 -19.15
C ASP A 40 -17.48 2.82 -19.68
N PHE A 41 -17.97 1.85 -18.91
CA PHE A 41 -19.11 1.01 -19.30
C PHE A 41 -20.45 1.69 -18.97
N GLY A 42 -21.49 1.36 -19.72
CA GLY A 42 -22.82 1.97 -19.57
C GLY A 42 -23.54 1.62 -18.26
N ASP A 43 -23.07 0.59 -17.56
CA ASP A 43 -23.53 0.17 -16.22
C ASP A 43 -22.81 0.90 -15.08
N GLY A 44 -21.80 1.73 -15.40
CA GLY A 44 -21.03 2.51 -14.44
C GLY A 44 -19.72 1.85 -14.01
N GLU A 45 -19.39 0.64 -14.48
CA GLU A 45 -18.06 0.07 -14.26
C GLU A 45 -17.00 0.80 -15.09
N THR A 46 -15.76 0.87 -14.58
CA THR A 46 -14.63 1.52 -15.26
C THR A 46 -13.43 0.58 -15.27
N GLU A 47 -12.88 0.33 -16.46
CA GLU A 47 -11.68 -0.48 -16.65
C GLU A 47 -10.53 0.42 -17.14
N LEU A 48 -9.41 0.43 -16.41
CA LEU A 48 -8.19 1.14 -16.78
C LEU A 48 -7.23 0.16 -17.46
N LEU A 49 -6.98 0.33 -18.76
CA LEU A 49 -6.23 -0.62 -19.56
C LEU A 49 -4.74 -0.28 -19.72
N ASN A 50 -4.36 1.00 -19.66
CA ASN A 50 -2.98 1.38 -19.95
C ASN A 50 -2.48 2.55 -19.08
N PHE A 51 -1.93 2.21 -17.92
CA PHE A 51 -0.98 3.04 -17.19
C PHE A 51 0.39 2.34 -17.22
N GLY A 52 1.25 2.73 -18.16
CA GLY A 52 2.71 2.64 -18.05
C GLY A 52 3.38 1.32 -17.60
N LEU A 53 2.72 0.17 -17.72
CA LEU A 53 3.36 -1.13 -17.49
C LEU A 53 3.99 -1.60 -18.81
N PRO A 54 5.22 -2.16 -18.80
CA PRO A 54 5.83 -2.72 -20.00
C PRO A 54 4.92 -3.79 -20.63
N PRO A 55 5.02 -4.03 -21.95
CA PRO A 55 4.14 -4.95 -22.67
C PRO A 55 4.08 -6.30 -21.93
N ARG A 56 2.87 -6.76 -21.62
CA ARG A 56 2.64 -8.09 -21.06
C ARG A 56 3.18 -9.13 -22.06
N THR A 57 4.43 -9.55 -21.89
CA THR A 57 4.89 -10.79 -22.51
C THR A 57 3.99 -11.89 -21.98
N TYR A 58 3.49 -12.74 -22.87
CA TYR A 58 2.79 -13.98 -22.58
C TYR A 58 3.77 -14.92 -21.85
N VAL A 59 4.15 -14.59 -20.62
CA VAL A 59 4.89 -15.46 -19.73
C VAL A 59 3.84 -16.40 -19.16
N ASP A 60 4.10 -17.69 -19.31
CA ASP A 60 3.29 -18.83 -18.86
C ASP A 60 2.82 -18.65 -17.40
N TRP A 61 1.67 -18.00 -17.24
CA TRP A 61 1.08 -17.61 -15.96
C TRP A 61 0.70 -18.84 -15.15
N GLU A 62 0.29 -19.91 -15.83
CA GLU A 62 -0.05 -21.18 -15.23
C GLU A 62 1.18 -21.81 -14.60
N THR A 63 2.33 -21.75 -15.30
CA THR A 63 3.62 -22.16 -14.73
C THR A 63 4.06 -21.27 -13.56
N LYS A 64 3.92 -19.94 -13.64
CA LYS A 64 4.28 -19.04 -12.53
C LYS A 64 3.44 -19.29 -11.28
N MET A 65 2.12 -19.36 -11.44
CA MET A 65 1.18 -19.66 -10.36
C MET A 65 1.47 -21.02 -9.71
N LYS A 66 1.83 -22.02 -10.53
CA LYS A 66 2.21 -23.34 -10.04
C LYS A 66 3.58 -23.38 -9.37
N MET A 67 4.56 -22.62 -9.88
CA MET A 67 5.92 -22.57 -9.35
C MET A 67 5.98 -21.90 -7.98
N TYR A 68 5.23 -20.81 -7.81
CA TYR A 68 5.25 -20.01 -6.59
C TYR A 68 4.08 -20.29 -5.64
N GLN A 69 3.29 -21.33 -5.93
CA GLN A 69 2.04 -21.64 -5.26
C GLN A 69 2.11 -21.53 -3.74
N ASN A 70 1.17 -20.78 -3.18
CA ASN A 70 0.97 -20.48 -1.76
C ASN A 70 2.17 -19.83 -1.07
N ARG A 71 3.15 -19.30 -1.80
CA ARG A 71 4.27 -18.56 -1.20
C ARG A 71 3.93 -17.10 -1.09
N ILE A 72 4.25 -16.51 0.05
CA ILE A 72 4.05 -15.08 0.30
C ILE A 72 5.32 -14.47 0.87
N ALA A 73 5.67 -13.28 0.41
CA ALA A 73 6.71 -12.46 1.02
C ALA A 73 6.11 -11.15 1.54
N VAL A 74 6.68 -10.65 2.63
CA VAL A 74 6.40 -9.32 3.15
C VAL A 74 7.64 -8.48 2.89
N VAL A 75 7.51 -7.38 2.13
CA VAL A 75 8.64 -6.45 1.93
C VAL A 75 8.80 -5.54 3.15
N PRO A 76 9.95 -4.88 3.35
CA PRO A 76 10.09 -3.89 4.42
C PRO A 76 8.99 -2.83 4.36
N PHE A 77 8.34 -2.58 5.50
CA PHE A 77 7.27 -1.59 5.57
C PHE A 77 7.82 -0.18 5.40
N VAL A 78 7.03 0.73 4.86
CA VAL A 78 7.37 2.16 4.89
C VAL A 78 6.97 2.74 6.25
N TYR A 79 7.94 3.07 7.09
CA TYR A 79 7.69 3.72 8.38
C TYR A 79 7.97 5.22 8.30
N ALA A 80 6.96 6.03 8.61
CA ALA A 80 7.05 7.48 8.61
C ALA A 80 6.54 8.05 9.93
N ASP A 81 7.46 8.54 10.76
CA ASP A 81 7.15 9.35 11.95
C ASP A 81 7.41 10.84 11.63
N ALA A 82 6.35 11.64 11.66
CA ALA A 82 6.43 13.08 11.40
C ALA A 82 7.11 13.85 12.53
N TYR A 83 7.20 13.28 13.74
CA TYR A 83 7.88 13.83 14.91
C TYR A 83 9.36 13.37 14.98
N ASN A 84 9.63 12.07 14.92
CA ASN A 84 10.99 11.51 14.98
C ASN A 84 11.53 11.09 13.60
N LYS A 85 12.17 12.04 12.91
CA LYS A 85 12.70 11.81 11.55
C LYS A 85 13.87 10.82 11.46
N ASN A 86 14.50 10.45 12.58
CA ASN A 86 15.75 9.67 12.61
C ASN A 86 15.58 8.16 12.86
N VAL A 87 14.36 7.62 12.98
CA VAL A 87 14.11 6.25 13.48
C VAL A 87 13.43 5.34 12.44
N LYS A 88 13.72 5.51 11.15
CA LYS A 88 12.88 4.92 10.09
C LYS A 88 13.22 3.47 9.75
N GLU A 89 14.48 3.19 9.43
CA GLU A 89 14.88 1.90 8.81
C GLU A 89 14.74 0.71 9.76
N ASN A 90 15.16 0.84 11.02
CA ASN A 90 15.06 -0.25 11.98
C ASN A 90 13.59 -0.60 12.29
N ILE A 91 12.70 0.40 12.35
CA ILE A 91 11.28 0.15 12.63
C ILE A 91 10.60 -0.51 11.43
N SER A 92 10.89 -0.09 10.20
CA SER A 92 10.42 -0.75 8.98
C SER A 92 10.65 -2.26 8.98
N LEU A 93 11.85 -2.70 9.41
CA LEU A 93 12.20 -4.12 9.51
C LEU A 93 11.52 -4.83 10.70
N ILE A 94 11.24 -4.11 11.78
CA ILE A 94 10.47 -4.65 12.93
C ILE A 94 9.02 -4.88 12.50
N VAL A 95 8.37 -3.90 11.89
CA VAL A 95 6.98 -4.01 11.41
C VAL A 95 6.84 -5.13 10.38
N GLN A 96 7.83 -5.31 9.50
CA GLN A 96 7.88 -6.44 8.57
C GLN A 96 7.85 -7.79 9.31
N LYS A 97 8.64 -7.94 10.38
CA LYS A 97 8.66 -9.15 11.20
C LYS A 97 7.34 -9.37 11.93
N ASP A 98 6.76 -8.32 12.49
CA ASP A 98 5.46 -8.40 13.15
C ASP A 98 4.37 -8.87 12.18
N CYS A 99 4.33 -8.31 10.97
CA CYS A 99 3.41 -8.73 9.90
C CYS A 99 3.59 -10.21 9.53
N ILE A 100 4.84 -10.69 9.44
CA ILE A 100 5.14 -12.10 9.19
C ILE A 100 4.60 -12.99 10.31
N GLU A 101 4.76 -12.60 11.57
CA GLU A 101 4.22 -13.37 12.71
C GLU A 101 2.69 -13.36 12.73
N ASP A 102 2.05 -12.23 12.40
CA ASP A 102 0.60 -12.14 12.26
C ASP A 102 0.09 -13.04 11.13
N LEU A 103 0.76 -13.01 9.97
CA LEU A 103 0.43 -13.88 8.83
C LEU A 103 0.55 -15.37 9.21
N ARG A 104 1.61 -15.74 9.95
CA ARG A 104 1.83 -17.12 10.43
C ARG A 104 0.74 -17.56 11.40
N ARG A 105 0.28 -16.65 12.25
CA ARG A 105 -0.77 -16.94 13.23
C ARG A 105 -2.14 -17.16 12.59
N VAL A 106 -2.42 -16.50 11.48
CA VAL A 106 -3.78 -16.50 10.88
C VAL A 106 -3.90 -17.35 9.60
N ASN A 107 -2.78 -17.81 9.02
CA ASN A 107 -2.76 -18.61 7.80
C ASN A 107 -1.93 -19.89 7.96
N ASP A 108 -2.60 -21.04 7.96
CA ASP A 108 -1.93 -22.34 8.12
C ASP A 108 -1.43 -22.95 6.79
N TYR A 109 -1.83 -22.39 5.65
CA TYR A 109 -1.60 -22.99 4.33
C TYR A 109 -0.57 -22.21 3.48
N LEU A 110 -0.22 -20.98 3.89
CA LEU A 110 0.77 -20.16 3.21
C LEU A 110 2.20 -20.52 3.64
N LYS A 111 3.09 -20.58 2.66
CA LYS A 111 4.54 -20.68 2.84
C LYS A 111 5.11 -19.27 2.94
N ILE A 112 5.15 -18.74 4.15
CA ILE A 112 5.61 -17.38 4.42
C ILE A 112 7.14 -17.32 4.38
N GLN A 113 7.68 -16.54 3.45
CA GLN A 113 9.12 -16.32 3.31
C GLN A 113 9.66 -15.58 4.55
N PRO A 114 10.79 -16.03 5.15
CA PRO A 114 11.42 -15.30 6.24
C PRO A 114 11.90 -13.90 5.82
N ALA A 115 11.80 -12.93 6.73
CA ALA A 115 12.21 -11.54 6.46
C ALA A 115 13.64 -11.43 5.91
N ASP A 116 14.59 -12.14 6.51
CA ASP A 116 16.00 -12.09 6.09
C ASP A 116 16.19 -12.63 4.66
N SER A 117 15.45 -13.68 4.28
CA SER A 117 15.45 -14.20 2.91
C SER A 117 14.87 -13.19 1.93
N THR A 118 13.73 -12.56 2.27
CA THR A 118 13.11 -11.52 1.44
C THR A 118 14.07 -10.36 1.21
N ASN A 119 14.64 -9.83 2.30
CA ASN A 119 15.50 -8.66 2.26
C ASN A 119 16.80 -8.93 1.50
N LEU A 120 17.37 -10.14 1.64
CA LEU A 120 18.51 -10.58 0.85
C LEU A 120 18.17 -10.65 -0.64
N LEU A 121 17.02 -11.22 -1.02
CA LEU A 121 16.60 -11.32 -2.42
C LEU A 121 16.33 -9.96 -3.05
N LEU A 122 15.72 -9.03 -2.31
CA LEU A 122 15.56 -7.65 -2.76
C LEU A 122 16.94 -7.01 -3.02
N ALA A 123 17.86 -7.09 -2.06
CA ALA A 123 19.19 -6.54 -2.19
C ALA A 123 20.00 -7.17 -3.34
N GLN A 124 19.86 -8.48 -3.58
CA GLN A 124 20.49 -9.17 -4.70
C GLN A 124 19.97 -8.73 -6.08
N ASN A 125 18.79 -8.13 -6.12
CA ASN A 125 18.21 -7.55 -7.33
C ASN A 125 18.37 -6.02 -7.37
N ASP A 126 19.23 -5.45 -6.51
CA ASP A 126 19.44 -4.01 -6.35
C ASP A 126 18.16 -3.24 -6.02
N ILE A 127 17.24 -3.87 -5.29
CA ILE A 127 15.96 -3.29 -4.87
C ILE A 127 16.03 -2.87 -3.40
N ASP A 128 15.68 -1.61 -3.14
CA ASP A 128 15.59 -1.02 -1.82
C ASP A 128 14.33 -0.14 -1.68
N TRP A 129 14.16 0.52 -0.53
CA TRP A 129 12.99 1.35 -0.26
C TRP A 129 12.88 2.59 -1.18
N THR A 130 13.96 3.01 -1.83
CA THR A 130 13.99 4.17 -2.72
C THR A 130 13.47 3.85 -4.11
N ASN A 131 13.71 2.62 -4.59
CA ASN A 131 13.43 2.21 -5.96
C ASN A 131 12.41 1.07 -6.08
N ILE A 132 11.94 0.48 -4.97
CA ILE A 132 10.95 -0.61 -5.02
C ILE A 132 9.65 -0.22 -5.75
N ARG A 133 9.35 1.08 -5.83
CA ARG A 133 8.21 1.64 -6.57
C ARG A 133 8.42 1.71 -8.08
N ASP A 134 9.65 1.52 -8.55
CA ASP A 134 9.97 1.48 -9.97
C ASP A 134 9.65 0.11 -10.60
N TYR A 135 9.29 -0.87 -9.76
CA TYR A 135 8.89 -2.23 -10.14
C TYR A 135 7.39 -2.42 -9.93
N SER A 136 6.75 -3.14 -10.85
CA SER A 136 5.39 -3.62 -10.62
C SER A 136 5.36 -4.71 -9.52
N PRO A 137 4.24 -4.88 -8.81
CA PRO A 137 4.14 -5.93 -7.79
C PRO A 137 4.41 -7.34 -8.32
N GLY A 138 3.99 -7.63 -9.56
CA GLY A 138 4.27 -8.92 -10.22
C GLY A 138 5.77 -9.15 -10.48
N GLU A 139 6.51 -8.11 -10.87
CA GLU A 139 7.97 -8.19 -11.00
C GLU A 139 8.64 -8.45 -9.64
N ILE A 140 8.14 -7.84 -8.57
CA ILE A 140 8.63 -8.10 -7.21
C ILE A 140 8.33 -9.55 -6.80
N CYS A 141 7.12 -10.05 -7.06
CA CYS A 141 6.79 -11.47 -6.86
C CYS A 141 7.76 -12.40 -7.61
N ASP A 142 8.07 -12.10 -8.87
CA ASP A 142 9.03 -12.86 -9.67
C ASP A 142 10.45 -12.84 -9.07
N LYS A 143 10.93 -11.66 -8.63
CA LYS A 143 12.27 -11.54 -8.00
C LYS A 143 12.37 -12.28 -6.68
N LEU A 144 11.29 -12.29 -5.91
CA LEU A 144 11.21 -12.94 -4.60
C LEU A 144 10.87 -14.43 -4.68
N GLY A 145 10.38 -14.90 -5.83
CA GLY A 145 9.94 -16.28 -6.04
C GLY A 145 8.68 -16.62 -5.24
N VAL A 146 7.73 -15.69 -5.19
CA VAL A 146 6.49 -15.81 -4.40
C VAL A 146 5.24 -15.59 -5.25
N GLN A 147 4.12 -16.17 -4.82
CA GLN A 147 2.83 -15.96 -5.48
C GLN A 147 2.20 -14.66 -5.01
N TYR A 148 2.43 -14.27 -3.76
CA TYR A 148 1.88 -13.05 -3.18
C TYR A 148 2.99 -12.19 -2.56
N VAL A 149 2.83 -10.88 -2.66
CA VAL A 149 3.68 -9.91 -1.98
C VAL A 149 2.83 -8.97 -1.14
N VAL A 150 3.26 -8.72 0.09
CA VAL A 150 2.64 -7.77 1.01
C VAL A 150 3.49 -6.51 1.08
N TYR A 151 2.85 -5.38 0.76
CA TYR A 151 3.35 -4.04 1.03
C TYR A 151 2.56 -3.45 2.20
N GLY A 152 3.20 -2.54 2.92
CA GLY A 152 2.48 -1.75 3.89
C GLY A 152 3.26 -0.54 4.37
N SER A 153 2.53 0.33 5.05
CA SER A 153 3.05 1.54 5.65
C SER A 153 2.54 1.71 7.06
N VAL A 154 3.33 2.38 7.88
CA VAL A 154 2.89 2.94 9.16
C VAL A 154 3.23 4.42 9.16
N LEU A 155 2.18 5.25 9.27
CA LEU A 155 2.30 6.70 9.38
C LEU A 155 1.93 7.12 10.80
N VAL A 156 2.85 7.82 11.47
CA VAL A 156 2.67 8.37 12.82
C VAL A 156 2.72 9.89 12.75
N THR A 157 1.61 10.53 13.12
CA THR A 157 1.46 11.99 13.12
C THR A 157 1.26 12.51 14.54
N PRO A 158 2.11 13.43 15.05
CA PRO A 158 1.91 14.03 16.36
C PRO A 158 0.73 15.02 16.34
N ILE A 159 -0.10 14.96 17.37
CA ILE A 159 -1.15 15.95 17.62
C ILE A 159 -0.72 16.81 18.82
N PHE A 160 -0.55 18.09 18.56
CA PHE A 160 -0.21 19.09 19.58
C PHE A 160 -1.49 19.78 20.05
N VAL A 161 -1.76 19.73 21.36
CA VAL A 161 -2.84 20.50 21.97
C VAL A 161 -2.21 21.70 22.67
N THR A 162 -2.43 22.91 22.14
CA THR A 162 -2.15 24.16 22.86
C THR A 162 -3.15 24.28 23.99
N GLN A 163 -2.68 24.10 25.22
CA GLN A 163 -3.49 24.35 26.39
C GLN A 163 -3.45 25.86 26.63
N ASP A 164 -4.49 26.58 26.18
CA ASP A 164 -4.74 27.95 26.61
C ASP A 164 -5.13 27.93 28.09
N GLY A 165 -4.12 27.79 28.95
CA GLY A 165 -4.25 28.15 30.35
C GLY A 165 -4.34 29.66 30.42
N SER A 166 -5.55 30.20 30.54
CA SER A 166 -5.76 31.55 31.02
C SER A 166 -5.32 31.59 32.49
N ASP A 167 -4.01 31.68 32.74
CA ASP A 167 -3.52 32.16 34.02
C ASP A 167 -3.92 33.64 34.10
N SER A 168 -4.99 33.91 34.81
CA SER A 168 -5.30 35.23 35.31
C SER A 168 -4.18 35.63 36.27
N PHE A 169 -3.11 36.22 35.74
CA PHE A 169 -2.15 36.94 36.55
C PHE A 169 -2.90 38.13 37.17
N ALA A 170 -3.17 38.04 38.47
CA ALA A 170 -3.51 39.20 39.26
C ALA A 170 -2.30 40.16 39.19
N THR A 171 -2.46 41.27 38.47
CA THR A 171 -1.45 42.34 38.46
C THR A 171 -1.49 43.04 39.81
N GLU A 172 -0.70 42.56 40.77
CA GLU A 172 -0.34 43.34 41.95
C GLU A 172 0.96 44.10 41.64
N ASN A 173 0.84 45.42 41.54
CA ASN A 173 1.94 46.35 41.36
C ASN A 173 2.83 46.35 42.60
N GLN A 174 4.06 45.80 42.54
CA GLN A 174 5.15 46.19 43.44
C GLN A 174 6.50 46.30 42.70
N SER A 175 7.26 47.31 43.13
CA SER A 175 8.42 47.96 42.51
C SER A 175 9.66 47.10 42.22
N LEU A 176 10.37 47.55 41.17
CA LEU A 176 11.83 47.71 41.01
C LEU A 176 12.74 46.65 41.69
N GLU A 177 13.31 45.74 40.88
CA GLU A 177 14.74 45.39 40.84
C GLU A 177 15.00 44.29 39.77
N ASP A 178 16.17 44.36 39.12
CA ASP A 178 16.65 43.65 37.92
C ASP A 178 16.07 42.24 37.59
N PRO A 179 15.55 42.00 36.36
CA PRO A 179 15.29 40.64 35.92
C PRO A 179 16.51 40.08 35.19
N LYS A 180 17.26 39.20 35.86
CA LYS A 180 18.09 38.17 35.20
C LYS A 180 17.17 37.30 34.33
N GLY A 181 17.12 37.61 33.03
CA GLY A 181 16.27 36.94 32.06
C GLY A 181 16.53 35.44 31.99
N HIS A 182 15.63 34.64 32.56
CA HIS A 182 15.53 33.22 32.29
C HIS A 182 14.76 33.05 30.97
N ARG A 183 15.45 32.61 29.91
CA ARG A 183 14.77 32.12 28.70
C ARG A 183 14.17 30.76 29.04
N THR A 184 12.92 30.73 29.46
CA THR A 184 12.11 29.51 29.48
C THR A 184 11.82 29.12 28.03
N GLY A 185 12.63 28.21 27.48
CA GLY A 185 12.28 27.55 26.22
C GLY A 185 11.07 26.67 26.47
N ALA A 186 9.92 27.02 25.90
CA ALA A 186 8.74 26.16 25.94
C ALA A 186 9.05 24.88 25.14
N SER A 187 9.29 23.77 25.85
CA SER A 187 9.39 22.45 25.22
C SER A 187 7.97 21.97 24.94
N ILE A 188 7.52 22.07 23.69
CA ILE A 188 6.21 21.58 23.26
C ILE A 188 6.38 20.09 22.92
N SER A 189 6.01 19.22 23.86
CA SER A 189 5.90 17.78 23.62
C SER A 189 4.50 17.44 23.08
N PRO A 190 4.39 16.56 22.07
CA PRO A 190 3.09 16.09 21.59
C PRO A 190 2.35 15.35 22.71
N LYS A 191 1.02 15.55 22.78
CA LYS A 191 0.17 14.89 23.79
C LYS A 191 -0.47 13.62 23.26
N HIS A 192 -0.72 13.55 21.95
CA HIS A 192 -1.36 12.43 21.28
C HIS A 192 -0.66 12.12 19.95
N PHE A 193 -0.82 10.89 19.47
CA PHE A 193 -0.35 10.47 18.16
C PHE A 193 -1.49 9.85 17.37
N GLU A 194 -1.60 10.20 16.10
CA GLU A 194 -2.44 9.51 15.15
C GLU A 194 -1.58 8.51 14.38
N THR A 195 -1.93 7.23 14.46
CA THR A 195 -1.24 6.15 13.74
C THR A 195 -2.16 5.55 12.69
N ILE A 196 -1.70 5.51 11.44
CA ILE A 196 -2.40 4.86 10.33
C ILE A 196 -1.52 3.71 9.83
N VAL A 197 -2.13 2.54 9.65
CA VAL A 197 -1.48 1.37 9.06
C VAL A 197 -2.20 1.04 7.77
N ASP A 198 -1.43 0.88 6.69
CA ASP A 198 -1.93 0.31 5.44
C ASP A 198 -1.26 -1.00 5.10
N VAL A 199 -2.06 -1.90 4.52
CA VAL A 199 -1.63 -3.20 4.03
C VAL A 199 -2.22 -3.43 2.65
N ASN A 200 -1.36 -3.79 1.71
CA ASN A 200 -1.69 -4.11 0.33
C ASN A 200 -1.09 -5.47 -0.01
N ILE A 201 -1.88 -6.38 -0.56
CA ILE A 201 -1.45 -7.70 -1.00
C ILE A 201 -1.71 -7.80 -2.49
N PHE A 202 -0.66 -8.13 -3.24
CA PHE A 202 -0.74 -8.36 -4.68
C PHE A 202 -0.35 -9.80 -4.99
N ASP A 203 -0.87 -10.33 -6.09
CA ASP A 203 -0.42 -11.61 -6.62
C ASP A 203 0.74 -11.46 -7.62
N VAL A 204 1.21 -12.58 -8.17
CA VAL A 204 2.31 -12.63 -9.15
C VAL A 204 1.95 -12.00 -10.50
N LEU A 205 0.66 -11.78 -10.78
CA LEU A 205 0.22 -11.02 -11.96
C LEU A 205 0.19 -9.50 -11.67
N GLY A 206 0.40 -9.12 -10.42
CA GLY A 206 0.28 -7.75 -9.95
C GLY A 206 -1.16 -7.33 -9.66
N GLU A 207 -2.10 -8.28 -9.59
CA GLU A 207 -3.50 -8.02 -9.25
C GLU A 207 -3.66 -7.84 -7.74
N THR A 208 -4.54 -6.91 -7.35
CA THR A 208 -4.83 -6.66 -5.94
C THR A 208 -5.66 -7.78 -5.35
N VAL A 209 -5.12 -8.46 -4.34
CA VAL A 209 -5.82 -9.48 -3.56
C VAL A 209 -6.49 -8.86 -2.33
N TYR A 210 -5.83 -7.89 -1.71
CA TYR A 210 -6.32 -7.18 -0.54
C TYR A 210 -5.72 -5.78 -0.47
N THR A 211 -6.52 -4.80 -0.04
CA THR A 211 -6.05 -3.44 0.24
C THR A 211 -6.93 -2.85 1.34
N ASN A 212 -6.33 -2.44 2.46
CA ASN A 212 -7.09 -1.71 3.47
C ASN A 212 -6.21 -0.76 4.32
N ALA A 213 -6.86 0.36 4.66
CA ALA A 213 -6.54 1.50 5.51
C ALA A 213 -7.07 1.43 6.95
N GLN A 214 -6.29 1.26 8.02
CA GLN A 214 -6.82 1.39 9.39
C GLN A 214 -6.11 2.46 10.22
N GLN A 215 -6.88 3.42 10.74
CA GLN A 215 -6.44 4.36 11.77
C GLN A 215 -6.56 3.74 13.16
N SER A 216 -5.55 3.93 14.00
CA SER A 216 -5.50 3.36 15.34
C SER A 216 -6.43 4.13 16.27
N PHE A 217 -7.18 3.39 17.08
CA PHE A 217 -7.95 3.97 18.18
C PHE A 217 -7.04 4.48 19.31
N TRP A 218 -5.84 3.89 19.47
CA TRP A 218 -4.88 4.25 20.49
C TRP A 218 -3.98 5.40 20.02
N ASP A 219 -3.67 6.30 20.94
CA ASP A 219 -2.95 7.54 20.69
C ASP A 219 -1.45 7.46 21.01
N THR A 220 -0.90 6.24 21.01
CA THR A 220 0.52 5.99 21.32
C THR A 220 1.35 5.75 20.05
N PRO A 221 2.66 6.03 20.05
CA PRO A 221 3.53 5.79 18.89
C PRO A 221 3.59 4.32 18.42
N ASN A 222 3.31 3.37 19.32
CA ASN A 222 3.31 1.92 19.03
C ASN A 222 1.91 1.37 18.74
N ALA A 223 0.92 2.23 18.48
CA ALA A 223 -0.46 1.81 18.25
C ALA A 223 -0.64 0.92 17.00
N TYR A 224 0.35 0.89 16.10
CA TYR A 224 0.29 0.14 14.85
C TYR A 224 0.02 -1.36 15.01
N HIS A 225 0.49 -2.00 16.11
CA HIS A 225 0.39 -3.45 16.28
C HIS A 225 -1.07 -3.95 16.22
N ILE A 226 -2.00 -3.23 16.85
CA ILE A 226 -3.40 -3.63 16.92
C ILE A 226 -4.07 -3.54 15.55
N ASN A 227 -3.73 -2.49 14.79
CA ASN A 227 -4.25 -2.31 13.45
C ASN A 227 -3.65 -3.32 12.47
N LEU A 228 -2.35 -3.59 12.58
CA LEU A 228 -1.69 -4.59 11.76
C LEU A 228 -2.32 -5.96 11.99
N ASP A 229 -2.49 -6.38 13.25
CA ASP A 229 -3.16 -7.64 13.58
C ASP A 229 -4.59 -7.70 13.02
N TYR A 230 -5.35 -6.61 13.16
CA TYR A 230 -6.70 -6.51 12.60
C TYR A 230 -6.70 -6.69 11.07
N LEU A 231 -5.87 -5.92 10.37
CA LEU A 231 -5.76 -5.93 8.91
C LEU A 231 -5.32 -7.32 8.41
N ILE A 232 -4.36 -7.94 9.08
CA ILE A 232 -3.89 -9.28 8.70
C ILE A 232 -4.97 -10.34 8.97
N ASN A 233 -5.69 -10.27 10.09
CA ASN A 233 -6.85 -11.13 10.35
C ASN A 233 -7.98 -10.94 9.33
N GLU A 234 -8.24 -9.71 8.90
CA GLU A 234 -9.26 -9.42 7.90
C GLU A 234 -8.82 -9.89 6.51
N SER A 235 -7.52 -9.73 6.19
CA SER A 235 -6.94 -10.15 4.91
C SER A 235 -6.94 -11.66 4.71
N ARG A 236 -7.24 -12.45 5.76
CA ARG A 236 -7.32 -13.92 5.75
C ARG A 236 -7.83 -14.35 4.39
N PHE A 237 -6.89 -14.80 3.58
CA PHE A 237 -7.12 -15.16 2.19
C PHE A 237 -8.32 -16.11 2.18
N ASN A 238 -9.45 -15.61 1.68
CA ASN A 238 -10.71 -16.34 1.79
C ASN A 238 -10.51 -17.74 1.23
N GLN A 239 -10.68 -18.76 2.08
CA GLN A 239 -10.61 -20.18 1.70
C GLN A 239 -11.76 -20.61 0.77
N HIS A 240 -12.38 -19.70 0.03
CA HIS A 240 -13.54 -19.95 -0.83
C HIS A 240 -13.33 -19.25 -2.17
N LYS A 241 -12.48 -19.85 -3.01
CA LYS A 241 -12.68 -19.91 -4.47
C LYS A 241 -11.81 -21.02 -5.07
N SER A 242 -11.82 -22.23 -4.48
CA SER A 242 -11.59 -23.44 -5.25
C SER A 242 -12.86 -23.76 -6.05
N HIS A 243 -13.18 -22.92 -7.04
CA HIS A 243 -14.07 -23.26 -8.14
C HIS A 243 -13.26 -23.24 -9.43
N TYR A 244 -12.15 -23.97 -9.44
CA TYR A 244 -11.68 -24.64 -10.65
C TYR A 244 -11.84 -26.14 -10.38
N SER A 245 -13.08 -26.60 -10.49
CA SER A 245 -13.41 -28.02 -10.53
C SER A 245 -13.94 -28.29 -11.93
N ASN A 246 -13.15 -29.08 -12.67
CA ASN A 246 -13.41 -29.82 -13.91
C ASN A 246 -14.07 -29.10 -15.10
#